data_AF-A0A540MF55-F1
#
_entry.id   AF-A0A540MF55-F1
#
_cell.length_a   1.000
_cell.length_b   1.000
_cell.length_c   1.000
_cell.angle_alpha   90.00
_cell.angle_beta   90.00
_cell.angle_gamma   90.00
#
_symmetry.space_group_name_H-M   'P 1'
#
loop_
_entity.id
_entity.type
_entity.pdbx_description
1 polymer ?
#
loop_
_entity_poly.entity_id
_entity_poly.type
_entity_poly.pdbx_seq_one_letter_code
_entity_poly.pdbx_strand_id
1 'polypeptide(L)'
;MDRDFPATMKLGNGRTITGVSLYRGRMKLSTNKQYPVVYLGSNSTIHNPSSLCLEGTLDRRVVAGKIVICDRGISPRVQKGEVVKEAGGVGMILANTAANGEELVADCHLVPAVAVGENEAKGIKHYASTSPRAMQL
;
A
#
# COMPACT_ATOMS: atom_id res chain seq x y z
N MET A 1 13.43 -16.37 -17.56
CA MET A 1 12.76 -15.25 -18.28
C MET A 1 12.26 -14.33 -17.19
N ASP A 2 13.03 -13.29 -16.89
CA ASP A 2 12.72 -12.36 -15.81
C ASP A 2 11.82 -11.26 -16.37
N ARG A 3 10.59 -11.17 -15.85
CA ARG A 3 9.63 -10.15 -16.23
C ARG A 3 9.44 -9.21 -15.05
N ASP A 4 9.99 -8.00 -15.18
CA ASP A 4 9.79 -6.95 -14.21
C ASP A 4 8.57 -6.11 -14.56
N PHE A 5 7.81 -5.74 -13.53
CA PHE A 5 6.64 -4.88 -13.66
C PHE A 5 6.77 -3.70 -12.70
N PRO A 6 7.70 -2.78 -12.98
CA PRO A 6 8.00 -1.68 -12.08
C PRO A 6 6.79 -0.76 -11.94
N ALA A 7 6.54 -0.33 -10.72
CA ALA A 7 5.56 0.69 -10.37
C ALA A 7 6.21 1.72 -9.46
N THR A 8 5.92 3.00 -9.67
CA THR A 8 6.57 4.09 -8.94
C THR A 8 5.54 4.92 -8.18
N MET A 9 5.86 5.20 -6.92
CA MET A 9 5.04 6.01 -6.03
C MET A 9 5.83 7.25 -5.62
N LYS A 10 5.21 8.42 -5.68
CA LYS A 10 5.82 9.68 -5.22
C LYS A 10 5.19 10.11 -3.90
N LEU A 11 5.99 10.20 -2.85
CA LEU A 11 5.56 10.72 -1.55
C LEU A 11 5.47 12.26 -1.57
N GLY A 12 4.70 12.82 -0.63
CA GLY A 12 4.50 14.26 -0.51
C GLY A 12 5.76 15.04 -0.13
N ASN A 13 6.79 14.36 0.41
CA ASN A 13 8.11 14.93 0.67
C ASN A 13 9.04 14.91 -0.56
N GLY A 14 8.54 14.51 -1.73
CA GLY A 14 9.32 14.44 -2.97
C GLY A 14 10.08 13.14 -3.19
N ARG A 15 10.16 12.25 -2.20
CA ARG A 15 10.82 10.95 -2.34
C ARG A 15 10.04 10.06 -3.31
N THR A 16 10.74 9.46 -4.25
CA THR A 16 10.15 8.50 -5.20
C THR A 16 10.54 7.10 -4.76
N ILE A 17 9.55 6.20 -4.78
CA ILE A 17 9.68 4.82 -4.36
C ILE A 17 9.39 3.94 -5.56
N THR A 18 10.24 2.93 -5.75
CA THR A 18 10.07 1.94 -6.80
C THR A 18 9.69 0.61 -6.17
N GLY A 19 8.61 0.03 -6.66
CA GLY A 19 8.16 -1.31 -6.32
C GLY A 19 7.65 -2.02 -7.56
N VAL A 20 6.73 -2.97 -7.37
CA VAL A 20 6.13 -3.72 -8.49
C VAL A 20 4.62 -3.71 -8.44
N SER A 21 3.98 -3.79 -9.61
CA SER A 21 2.52 -3.87 -9.74
C SER A 21 2.10 -4.40 -11.11
N LEU A 22 1.01 -5.16 -11.15
CA LEU A 22 0.30 -5.50 -12.39
C LEU A 22 -1.00 -4.70 -12.57
N TYR A 23 -1.20 -3.62 -11.82
CA TYR A 23 -2.40 -2.80 -12.00
C TYR A 23 -2.46 -2.23 -13.43
N ARG A 24 -3.48 -2.64 -14.21
CA ARG A 24 -3.69 -2.19 -15.61
C ARG A 24 -4.86 -1.20 -15.76
N GLY A 25 -5.49 -0.80 -14.65
CA GLY A 25 -6.60 0.16 -14.70
C GLY A 25 -6.12 1.57 -15.04
N ARG A 26 -7.03 2.43 -15.53
CA ARG A 26 -6.70 3.85 -15.67
C ARG A 26 -6.34 4.41 -14.30
N MET A 27 -5.16 5.02 -14.19
CA MET A 27 -4.74 5.75 -12.99
C MET A 27 -5.74 6.88 -12.73
N LYS A 28 -6.61 6.73 -11.72
CA LYS A 28 -7.55 7.80 -11.33
C LYS A 28 -6.91 8.80 -10.37
N LEU A 29 -5.67 8.55 -9.94
CA LEU A 29 -4.92 9.44 -9.07
C LEU A 29 -4.27 10.54 -9.92
N SER A 30 -4.79 11.77 -9.82
CA SER A 30 -4.17 12.95 -10.41
C SER A 30 -2.77 13.19 -9.83
N THR A 31 -1.78 13.39 -10.70
CA THR A 31 -0.40 13.76 -10.34
C THR A 31 -0.29 15.11 -9.64
N ASN A 32 -1.32 15.95 -9.76
CA ASN A 32 -1.38 17.29 -9.15
C ASN A 32 -2.09 17.28 -7.79
N LYS A 33 -2.54 16.12 -7.30
CA LYS A 33 -3.26 15.98 -6.02
C LYS A 33 -2.46 15.12 -5.05
N GLN A 34 -2.35 15.58 -3.80
CA GLN A 34 -1.88 14.77 -2.69
C GLN A 34 -3.04 14.01 -2.06
N TYR A 35 -2.89 12.70 -1.92
CA TYR A 35 -3.78 11.80 -1.22
C TYR A 35 -3.20 11.49 0.15
N PRO A 36 -3.99 11.49 1.22
CA PRO A 36 -3.49 11.08 2.51
C PRO A 36 -3.05 9.61 2.48
N VAL A 37 -1.99 9.28 3.20
CA VAL A 37 -1.52 7.90 3.39
C VAL A 37 -1.83 7.47 4.81
N VAL A 38 -2.38 6.27 4.97
CA VAL A 38 -2.74 5.73 6.29
C VAL A 38 -2.18 4.33 6.48
N TYR A 39 -1.66 4.07 7.66
CA TYR A 39 -1.31 2.74 8.14
C TYR A 39 -2.07 2.50 9.45
N LEU A 40 -2.85 1.42 9.49
CA LEU A 40 -3.69 1.06 10.65
C LEU A 40 -3.07 -0.03 11.52
N GLY A 41 -1.75 -0.18 11.43
CA GLY A 41 -0.97 -1.04 12.32
C GLY A 41 -0.21 -0.25 13.37
N SER A 42 0.43 -0.99 14.26
CA SER A 42 1.45 -0.47 15.17
C SER A 42 2.83 -0.95 14.70
N ASN A 43 3.90 -0.34 15.23
CA ASN A 43 5.26 -0.87 15.07
C ASN A 43 5.52 -2.08 16.00
N SER A 44 4.48 -2.69 16.56
CA SER A 44 4.63 -3.86 17.43
C SER A 44 4.76 -5.14 16.62
N THR A 45 5.34 -6.17 17.23
CA THR A 45 5.44 -7.52 16.67
C THR A 45 4.10 -8.24 16.55
N ILE A 46 3.03 -7.71 17.15
CA ILE A 46 1.68 -8.25 17.04
C ILE A 46 1.04 -7.69 15.77
N HIS A 47 0.77 -8.58 14.81
CA HIS A 47 0.02 -8.22 13.61
C HIS A 47 -1.40 -7.80 14.00
N ASN A 48 -1.70 -6.51 13.81
CA ASN A 48 -3.07 -6.03 13.94
C ASN A 48 -3.85 -6.48 12.69
N PRO A 49 -5.03 -7.10 12.83
CA PRO A 49 -5.91 -7.42 11.71
C PRO A 49 -6.10 -6.27 10.71
N SER A 50 -6.18 -5.02 11.19
CA SER A 50 -6.29 -3.83 10.34
C SER A 50 -5.00 -3.49 9.57
N SER A 51 -3.82 -3.81 10.10
CA SER A 51 -2.55 -3.62 9.38
C SER A 51 -2.41 -4.59 8.21
N LEU A 52 -3.01 -5.76 8.34
CA LEU A 52 -3.10 -6.77 7.28
C LEU A 52 -4.24 -6.50 6.29
N CYS A 53 -5.04 -5.46 6.48
CA CYS A 53 -6.23 -5.17 5.65
C CYS A 53 -7.14 -6.39 5.50
N LEU A 54 -7.41 -7.07 6.62
CA LEU A 54 -8.35 -8.18 6.63
C LEU A 54 -9.79 -7.67 6.46
N GLU A 55 -10.65 -8.53 5.94
CA GLU A 55 -12.06 -8.22 5.76
C GLU A 55 -12.71 -7.77 7.07
N GLY A 56 -13.54 -6.73 7.01
CA GLY A 56 -14.22 -6.16 8.19
C GLY A 56 -13.34 -5.32 9.13
N THR A 57 -12.04 -5.16 8.86
CA THR A 57 -11.11 -4.47 9.79
C THR A 57 -10.79 -3.02 9.45
N LEU A 58 -11.19 -2.54 8.26
CA LEU A 58 -10.96 -1.17 7.81
C LEU A 58 -12.19 -0.29 8.08
N ASP A 59 -12.06 0.71 8.97
CA ASP A 59 -13.12 1.72 9.15
C ASP A 59 -13.14 2.66 7.94
N ARG A 60 -14.26 2.66 7.20
CA ARG A 60 -14.50 3.53 6.04
C ARG A 60 -14.30 5.01 6.35
N ARG A 61 -14.63 5.47 7.56
CA ARG A 61 -14.45 6.87 7.98
C ARG A 61 -12.97 7.26 8.04
N VAL A 62 -12.10 6.27 8.26
CA VAL A 62 -10.66 6.47 8.34
C VAL A 62 -10.00 6.26 6.98
N VAL A 63 -10.50 5.33 6.16
CA VAL A 63 -9.84 4.89 4.91
C VAL A 63 -10.33 5.61 3.65
N ALA A 64 -11.59 6.04 3.61
CA ALA A 64 -12.18 6.57 2.38
C ALA A 64 -11.37 7.76 1.82
N GLY A 65 -11.04 7.70 0.52
CA GLY A 65 -10.27 8.75 -0.16
C GLY A 65 -8.76 8.71 0.07
N LYS A 66 -8.22 7.71 0.78
CA LYS A 66 -6.81 7.60 1.16
C LYS A 66 -6.09 6.44 0.47
N ILE A 67 -4.76 6.52 0.46
CA ILE A 67 -3.88 5.42 0.13
C ILE A 67 -3.62 4.61 1.41
N VAL A 68 -3.87 3.30 1.37
CA VAL A 68 -3.76 2.43 2.56
C VAL A 68 -2.50 1.58 2.46
N ILE A 69 -1.71 1.55 3.53
CA ILE A 69 -0.59 0.62 3.68
C ILE A 69 -1.11 -0.67 4.30
N CYS A 70 -0.93 -1.78 3.60
CA CYS A 70 -1.33 -3.13 4.02
C CYS A 70 -0.11 -4.04 4.12
N ASP A 71 0.06 -4.71 5.24
CA ASP A 71 1.11 -5.69 5.45
C ASP A 71 0.83 -6.97 4.64
N ARG A 72 1.87 -7.49 3.98
CA ARG A 72 1.88 -8.87 3.47
C ARG A 72 1.85 -9.82 4.64
N GLY A 73 1.03 -10.87 4.55
CA GLY A 73 0.84 -11.82 5.63
C GLY A 73 -0.24 -12.84 5.30
N ILE A 74 -1.03 -13.22 6.30
CA ILE A 74 -1.92 -14.40 6.30
C ILE A 74 -3.01 -14.41 5.22
N SER A 75 -3.46 -13.24 4.75
CA SER A 75 -4.46 -13.14 3.68
C SER A 75 -3.81 -12.97 2.30
N PRO A 76 -4.45 -13.49 1.24
CA PRO A 76 -4.01 -13.28 -0.14
C PRO A 76 -3.74 -11.80 -0.46
N ARG A 77 -2.64 -11.54 -1.17
CA ARG A 77 -2.22 -10.19 -1.55
C ARG A 77 -3.30 -9.45 -2.35
N VAL A 78 -3.89 -10.13 -3.32
CA VAL A 78 -4.95 -9.57 -4.19
C VAL A 78 -6.20 -9.19 -3.37
N GLN A 79 -6.64 -10.04 -2.44
CA GLN A 79 -7.82 -9.81 -1.60
C GLN A 79 -7.70 -8.52 -0.78
N LYS A 80 -6.51 -8.17 -0.30
CA LYS A 80 -6.29 -6.90 0.42
C LYS A 80 -6.68 -5.68 -0.43
N GLY A 81 -6.40 -5.73 -1.74
CA GLY A 81 -6.78 -4.68 -2.67
C GLY A 81 -8.29 -4.54 -2.85
N GLU A 82 -9.04 -5.64 -2.73
CA GLU A 82 -10.51 -5.64 -2.71
C GLU A 82 -11.04 -5.00 -1.43
N VAL A 83 -10.53 -5.42 -0.27
CA VAL A 83 -10.92 -4.85 1.04
C VAL A 83 -10.66 -3.34 1.10
N VAL A 84 -9.51 -2.88 0.57
CA VAL A 84 -9.21 -1.44 0.46
C VAL A 84 -10.22 -0.72 -0.44
N LYS A 85 -10.60 -1.32 -1.58
CA LYS A 85 -11.59 -0.76 -2.50
C LYS A 85 -12.96 -0.63 -1.82
N GLU A 86 -13.42 -1.67 -1.14
CA GLU A 86 -14.71 -1.70 -0.43
C GLU A 86 -14.77 -0.67 0.71
N ALA A 87 -13.65 -0.49 1.42
CA ALA A 87 -13.51 0.56 2.43
C ALA A 87 -13.40 1.99 1.84
N GLY A 88 -13.44 2.13 0.50
CA GLY A 88 -13.38 3.41 -0.20
C GLY A 88 -11.97 4.00 -0.37
N GLY A 89 -10.93 3.20 -0.14
CA GLY A 89 -9.55 3.59 -0.40
C GLY A 89 -9.31 3.82 -1.90
N VAL A 90 -8.44 4.77 -2.21
CA VAL A 90 -8.13 5.17 -3.61
C VAL A 90 -6.88 4.48 -4.16
N GLY A 91 -6.14 3.78 -3.30
CA GLY A 91 -4.97 3.01 -3.67
C GLY A 91 -4.38 2.27 -2.48
N MET A 92 -3.44 1.37 -2.76
CA MET A 92 -2.84 0.49 -1.76
C MET A 92 -1.32 0.40 -1.88
N ILE A 93 -0.62 0.34 -0.75
CA ILE A 93 0.79 -0.03 -0.70
C ILE A 93 0.86 -1.38 -0.01
N LEU A 94 1.29 -2.40 -0.74
CA LEU A 94 1.51 -3.73 -0.16
C LEU A 94 2.93 -3.79 0.40
N ALA A 95 3.03 -3.77 1.72
CA ALA A 95 4.28 -3.70 2.47
C ALA A 95 4.74 -5.09 2.88
N ASN A 96 5.91 -5.53 2.41
CA ASN A 96 6.52 -6.73 2.96
C ASN A 96 6.87 -6.56 4.44
N THR A 97 6.83 -7.70 5.14
CA THR A 97 7.27 -7.85 6.53
C THR A 97 8.57 -8.66 6.58
N ALA A 98 9.19 -8.76 7.75
CA ALA A 98 10.41 -9.56 7.96
C ALA A 98 10.32 -11.00 7.45
N ALA A 99 9.12 -11.60 7.47
CA ALA A 99 8.89 -12.95 6.95
C ALA A 99 9.06 -13.07 5.42
N ASN A 100 8.99 -11.95 4.69
CA ASN A 100 9.08 -11.89 3.23
C ASN A 100 10.35 -11.18 2.74
N GLY A 101 10.99 -10.38 3.60
CA GLY A 101 12.18 -9.59 3.26
C GLY A 101 11.95 -8.66 2.05
N GLU A 102 12.90 -8.65 1.13
CA GLU A 102 12.89 -7.78 -0.06
C GLU A 102 12.25 -8.45 -1.29
N GLU A 103 11.67 -9.65 -1.17
CA GLU A 103 11.07 -10.36 -2.30
C GLU A 103 9.82 -9.62 -2.83
N LEU A 104 9.92 -9.11 -4.06
CA LEU A 104 8.82 -8.43 -4.71
C LEU A 104 8.01 -9.39 -5.59
N VAL A 105 6.70 -9.38 -5.43
CA VAL A 105 5.76 -10.12 -6.28
C VAL A 105 4.76 -9.14 -6.85
N ALA A 106 4.70 -9.06 -8.18
CA ALA A 106 3.78 -8.19 -8.89
C ALA A 106 2.40 -8.88 -8.99
N ASP A 107 1.39 -8.29 -8.34
CA ASP A 107 0.01 -8.79 -8.36
C ASP A 107 -0.94 -7.79 -9.04
N CYS A 108 -2.02 -8.33 -9.61
CA CYS A 108 -3.12 -7.53 -10.15
C CYS A 108 -4.07 -7.13 -9.01
N HIS A 109 -4.10 -5.86 -8.63
CA HIS A 109 -5.04 -5.35 -7.63
C HIS A 109 -6.24 -4.63 -8.27
N LEU A 110 -7.35 -4.54 -7.52
CA LEU A 110 -8.57 -3.83 -7.95
C LEU A 110 -8.49 -2.31 -7.76
N VAL A 111 -7.45 -1.83 -7.10
CA VAL A 111 -7.09 -0.41 -6.92
C VAL A 111 -5.65 -0.20 -7.40
N PRO A 112 -5.25 1.03 -7.76
CA PRO A 112 -3.84 1.36 -7.96
C PRO A 112 -3.04 0.88 -6.76
N ALA A 113 -1.99 0.11 -7.00
CA ALA A 113 -1.21 -0.46 -5.92
C ALA A 113 0.26 -0.63 -6.28
N VAL A 114 1.12 -0.58 -5.28
CA VAL A 114 2.55 -0.89 -5.39
C VAL A 114 2.97 -1.84 -4.28
N ALA A 115 3.64 -2.93 -4.63
CA ALA A 115 4.28 -3.83 -3.68
C ALA A 115 5.74 -3.42 -3.45
N VAL A 116 6.15 -3.35 -2.19
CA VAL A 116 7.48 -2.89 -1.76
C VAL A 116 8.12 -3.86 -0.77
N GLY A 117 9.45 -3.88 -0.76
CA GLY A 117 10.26 -4.69 0.16
C GLY A 117 10.20 -4.18 1.60
N GLU A 118 10.72 -4.98 2.53
CA GLU A 118 10.65 -4.70 3.96
C GLU A 118 11.31 -3.36 4.34
N ASN A 119 12.48 -3.08 3.80
CA ASN A 119 13.24 -1.86 4.11
C ASN A 119 12.46 -0.60 3.70
N GLU A 120 11.92 -0.59 2.48
CA GLU A 120 11.12 0.54 2.01
C GLU A 120 9.77 0.61 2.75
N ALA A 121 9.15 -0.53 3.07
CA ALA A 121 7.94 -0.59 3.87
C ALA A 121 8.12 0.07 5.25
N LYS A 122 9.24 -0.20 5.95
CA LYS A 122 9.56 0.46 7.24
C LYS A 122 9.64 1.98 7.06
N GLY A 123 10.32 2.43 6.00
CA GLY A 123 10.44 3.85 5.68
C GLY A 123 9.10 4.52 5.39
N ILE A 124 8.22 3.87 4.63
CA ILE A 124 6.88 4.40 4.29
C ILE A 124 5.97 4.42 5.51
N LYS A 125 5.98 3.38 6.35
CA LYS A 125 5.19 3.35 7.59
C LYS A 125 5.61 4.46 8.54
N HIS A 126 6.91 4.69 8.70
CA HIS A 126 7.44 5.81 9.48
C HIS A 126 7.05 7.17 8.89
N TYR A 127 7.04 7.29 7.56
CA TYR A 127 6.56 8.49 6.88
C TYR A 127 5.06 8.71 7.12
N ALA A 128 4.23 7.67 7.05
CA ALA A 128 2.79 7.77 7.26
C ALA A 128 2.42 8.21 8.69
N SER A 129 3.24 7.91 9.70
CA SER A 129 3.01 8.38 11.08
C SER A 129 3.46 9.82 11.33
N THR A 130 4.34 10.38 10.48
CA THR A 130 4.94 11.72 10.67
C THR A 130 4.45 12.75 9.65
N SER A 131 4.08 12.32 8.45
CA SER A 131 3.69 13.17 7.31
C SER A 131 2.82 12.38 6.32
N PRO A 132 1.50 12.30 6.50
CA PRO A 132 0.66 11.30 5.82
C PRO A 132 0.18 11.76 4.43
N ARG A 133 1.06 12.07 3.45
CA ARG A 133 0.61 12.47 2.09
C ARG A 133 1.44 11.85 0.96
N ALA A 134 0.81 11.35 -0.09
CA ALA A 134 1.45 10.86 -1.32
C ALA A 134 0.74 11.39 -2.57
N MET A 135 1.47 11.55 -3.67
CA MET A 135 0.97 12.20 -4.89
C MET A 135 0.52 11.19 -5.97
N GLN A 136 1.15 10.02 -6.04
CA GLN A 136 0.93 9.06 -7.11
C GLN A 136 1.33 7.66 -6.66
N LEU A 137 0.66 6.62 -7.18
CA LEU A 137 0.97 5.19 -7.08
C LEU A 137 1.17 4.60 -8.48
#